data_AF-A0A9Q1RT41-F1
#
_entry.id   AF-A0A9Q1RT41-F1
#
_cell.length_a   1.000
_cell.length_b   1.000
_cell.length_c   1.000
_cell.angle_alpha   90.00
_cell.angle_beta   90.00
_cell.angle_gamma   90.00
#
_symmetry.space_group_name_H-M   'P 1'
#
loop_
_entity.id
_entity.type
_entity.pdbx_description
1 polymer ?
#
loop_
_entity_poly.entity_id
_entity_poly.type
_entity_poly.pdbx_seq_one_letter_code
_entity_poly.pdbx_strand_id
1 'polypeptide(L)' 'MRAAGAELLPDGRSGLRIHGWVIESPKRSILTSLQLEKWEEQLQTSHLPEMVFGDNSLVLKHVNTGTKIHFNAFDALVG' A
#
# COMPACT_ATOMS: atom_id res chain seq x y z
N MET A 1 23.38 3.65 -6.72
CA MET A 1 23.03 3.77 -5.28
C MET A 1 22.75 2.37 -4.74
N ARG A 2 23.80 1.66 -4.27
CA ARG A 2 23.65 0.41 -3.49
C ARG A 2 24.10 0.77 -2.07
N ALA A 3 23.17 1.12 -1.20
CA ALA A 3 23.48 1.51 0.17
C ALA A 3 22.91 0.46 1.15
N ALA A 4 23.74 0.02 2.10
CA ALA A 4 23.37 -0.79 3.26
C ALA A 4 22.80 -2.22 3.02
N GLY A 5 23.19 -2.92 1.95
CA GLY A 5 22.76 -4.32 1.75
C GLY A 5 21.29 -4.47 1.35
N ALA A 6 20.67 -3.41 0.85
CA ALA A 6 19.36 -3.47 0.23
C ALA A 6 19.44 -4.09 -1.18
N GLU A 7 18.54 -5.02 -1.47
CA GLU A 7 18.35 -5.65 -2.76
C GLU A 7 17.01 -5.23 -3.35
N LEU A 8 16.94 -4.90 -4.64
CA LEU A 8 15.65 -4.63 -5.29
C LEU A 8 14.83 -5.90 -5.37
N LEU A 9 13.50 -5.76 -5.30
CA LEU A 9 12.61 -6.89 -5.50
C LEU A 9 12.57 -7.32 -6.98
N PRO A 10 12.39 -8.62 -7.26
CA PRO A 10 12.26 -9.12 -8.63
C PRO A 10 10.94 -8.67 -9.28
N ASP A 11 10.81 -8.95 -10.58
CA ASP A 11 9.55 -8.86 -11.34
C ASP A 11 8.95 -7.45 -11.46
N GLY A 12 9.78 -6.41 -11.39
CA GLY A 12 9.35 -5.01 -11.54
C GLY A 12 8.55 -4.47 -10.35
N ARG A 13 8.56 -5.17 -9.21
CA ARG A 13 7.94 -4.72 -7.97
C ARG A 13 8.65 -3.47 -7.46
N SER A 14 7.88 -2.46 -7.07
CA SER A 14 8.39 -1.22 -6.50
C SER A 14 8.74 -1.42 -5.03
N GLY A 15 9.98 -1.86 -4.76
CA GLY A 15 10.40 -2.13 -3.38
C GLY A 15 11.82 -2.69 -3.27
N LEU A 16 12.19 -3.01 -2.03
CA LEU A 16 13.48 -3.59 -1.70
C LEU A 16 13.37 -4.62 -0.57
N ARG A 17 14.39 -5.47 -0.47
CA ARG A 17 14.66 -6.35 0.65
C ARG A 17 15.87 -5.85 1.41
N ILE A 18 15.77 -5.75 2.73
CA ILE A 18 16.89 -5.34 3.59
C ILE A 18 16.72 -5.95 4.98
N HIS A 19 17.78 -6.54 5.54
CA HIS A 19 17.81 -7.06 6.92
C HIS A 19 16.59 -7.89 7.34
N GLY A 20 16.14 -8.83 6.48
CA GLY A 20 15.00 -9.70 6.76
C GLY A 20 13.62 -9.07 6.50
N TRP A 21 13.56 -7.80 6.10
CA TRP A 21 12.35 -7.11 5.67
C TRP A 21 12.21 -7.11 4.17
N VAL A 22 10.98 -7.30 3.70
CA VAL A 22 10.53 -6.95 2.35
C VAL A 22 9.69 -5.70 2.49
N ILE A 23 10.08 -4.64 1.79
CA ILE A 23 9.43 -3.33 1.81
C ILE A 23 8.94 -3.02 0.41
N GLU A 24 7.65 -2.75 0.27
CA GLU A 24 6.99 -2.47 -1.01
C GLU A 24 6.15 -1.20 -0.94
N SER A 25 6.15 -0.47 -2.05
CA SER A 25 5.33 0.72 -2.24
C SER A 25 4.66 0.70 -3.62
N PRO A 26 3.66 -0.18 -3.85
CA PRO A 26 2.92 -0.15 -5.10
C PRO A 26 2.26 1.21 -5.30
N LYS A 27 2.40 1.74 -6.51
CA LYS A 27 1.77 2.98 -6.97
C LYS A 27 0.85 2.66 -8.13
N ARG A 28 -0.42 3.04 -8.01
CA ARG A 28 -1.53 2.76 -8.92
C ARG A 28 -2.34 4.04 -9.13
N SER A 29 -3.32 3.98 -10.02
CA SER A 29 -4.24 5.08 -10.29
C SER A 29 -5.14 5.35 -9.09
N ILE A 30 -5.84 6.49 -9.13
CA ILE A 30 -6.95 6.76 -8.22
C ILE A 30 -8.10 5.76 -8.44
N LEU A 31 -9.03 5.71 -7.50
CA LEU A 31 -10.25 4.91 -7.61
C LEU A 31 -11.02 5.24 -8.88
N THR A 32 -11.52 4.19 -9.54
CA THR A 32 -12.58 4.32 -10.56
C THR A 32 -13.91 4.68 -9.89
N SER A 33 -14.86 5.22 -10.65
CA SER A 33 -16.20 5.56 -10.13
C SER A 33 -16.87 4.38 -9.43
N LEU A 34 -16.77 3.16 -9.99
CA LEU A 34 -17.32 1.95 -9.38
C LEU A 34 -16.63 1.58 -8.06
N GLN A 35 -15.33 1.82 -7.92
CA GLN A 35 -14.63 1.59 -6.65
C GLN A 35 -14.99 2.66 -5.61
N LEU A 36 -15.14 3.92 -6.05
CA LEU A 36 -15.55 5.03 -5.21
C LEU A 36 -16.92 4.75 -4.57
N GLU A 37 -17.93 4.40 -5.36
CA GLU A 37 -19.29 4.06 -4.88
C GLU A 37 -19.27 2.92 -3.84
N LYS A 38 -18.46 1.87 -4.10
CA LYS A 38 -18.30 0.77 -3.14
C LYS A 38 -17.66 1.21 -1.83
N TRP A 39 -16.69 2.12 -1.90
CA TRP A 39 -16.04 2.64 -0.70
C TRP A 39 -16.98 3.53 0.08
N GLU A 40 -17.79 4.35 -0.58
CA GLU A 40 -18.82 5.17 0.08
C GLU A 40 -19.84 4.31 0.83
N GLU A 41 -20.28 3.20 0.22
CA GLU A 41 -21.16 2.23 0.87
C GLU A 41 -20.50 1.56 2.09
N GLN A 42 -19.26 1.08 1.92
CA GLN A 42 -18.52 0.37 2.97
C GLN A 42 -18.15 1.26 4.16
N LEU A 43 -17.77 2.51 3.88
CA LEU A 43 -17.37 3.51 4.87
C LEU A 43 -18.55 4.34 5.39
N GLN A 44 -19.76 4.11 4.84
CA GLN A 44 -20.99 4.83 5.20
C GLN A 44 -20.83 6.36 5.13
N THR A 45 -20.14 6.84 4.08
CA THR A 45 -19.85 8.27 3.87
C THR A 45 -19.88 8.60 2.40
N SER A 46 -20.37 9.80 2.05
CA SER A 46 -20.31 10.36 0.69
C SER A 46 -19.22 11.43 0.54
N HIS A 47 -18.31 11.52 1.52
CA HIS A 47 -17.31 12.58 1.62
C HIS A 47 -15.90 12.04 1.53
N LEU A 48 -15.62 11.27 0.47
CA LEU A 48 -14.27 10.84 0.16
C LEU A 48 -13.46 11.97 -0.51
N PRO A 49 -12.13 12.02 -0.30
CA PRO A 49 -11.27 12.92 -1.06
C PRO A 49 -11.42 12.70 -2.58
N GLU A 50 -11.25 13.74 -3.39
CA GLU A 50 -11.33 13.63 -4.86
C GLU A 50 -10.32 12.63 -5.43
N MET A 51 -9.12 12.60 -4.86
CA MET A 51 -8.03 11.71 -5.28
C MET A 51 -7.75 10.67 -4.21
N VAL A 52 -8.51 9.57 -4.23
CA VAL A 52 -8.21 8.39 -3.38
C VAL A 52 -7.35 7.40 -4.15
N PHE A 53 -6.13 7.19 -3.70
CA PHE A 53 -5.25 6.14 -4.23
C PHE A 53 -5.50 4.81 -3.51
N GLY A 54 -6.66 4.19 -3.73
CA GLY A 54 -7.09 3.04 -2.95
C GLY A 54 -6.19 1.80 -3.06
N ASP A 55 -5.55 1.64 -4.22
CA ASP A 55 -4.62 0.52 -4.47
C ASP A 55 -3.15 0.88 -4.16
N ASN A 56 -2.87 2.09 -3.66
CA ASN A 56 -1.54 2.42 -3.14
C ASN A 56 -1.40 1.88 -1.72
N SER A 57 -0.19 1.42 -1.42
CA SER A 57 0.17 1.05 -0.06
C SER A 57 1.65 1.22 0.21
N LEU A 58 2.01 1.23 1.49
CA LEU A 58 3.35 0.94 1.97
C LEU A 58 3.27 -0.32 2.84
N VAL A 59 3.95 -1.38 2.41
CA VAL A 59 3.94 -2.67 3.09
C VAL A 59 5.35 -2.97 3.58
N LEU A 60 5.50 -3.21 4.88
CA LEU A 60 6.71 -3.74 5.49
C LEU A 60 6.38 -5.13 6.03
N LYS A 61 7.02 -6.17 5.51
CA LYS A 61 6.85 -7.54 5.99
C LYS A 61 8.18 -8.12 6.43
N HIS A 62 8.27 -8.53 7.70
CA HIS A 62 9.42 -9.29 8.17
C HIS A 62 9.27 -10.74 7.74
N VAL A 63 10.24 -11.26 7.00
CA VAL A 63 10.16 -12.54 6.31
C VAL A 63 10.07 -13.71 7.30
N ASN A 64 10.79 -13.64 8.41
CA ASN A 64 10.92 -14.77 9.33
C ASN A 64 9.75 -14.88 10.33
N THR A 65 9.21 -13.75 10.80
CA THR A 65 8.12 -13.75 11.79
C THR A 65 6.75 -13.57 11.15
N GLY A 66 6.69 -13.13 9.90
CA GLY A 66 5.44 -12.77 9.23
C GLY A 66 4.83 -11.45 9.68
N THR A 67 5.45 -10.75 10.66
CA THR A 67 5.03 -9.43 11.13
C THR A 67 4.88 -8.47 9.95
N LYS A 68 3.71 -7.85 9.83
CA LYS A 68 3.36 -6.98 8.70
C LYS A 68 2.85 -5.64 9.22
N ILE A 69 3.42 -4.57 8.71
CA ILE A 69 2.90 -3.21 8.86
C ILE A 69 2.39 -2.80 7.49
N HIS A 70 1.15 -2.34 7.42
CA HIS A 70 0.48 -2.02 6.17
C HIS A 70 -0.20 -0.66 6.28
N PHE A 71 0.27 0.30 5.50
CA PHE A 71 -0.38 1.59 5.34
C PHE A 71 -1.12 1.57 4.01
N ASN A 72 -2.42 1.81 4.04
CA ASN A 72 -3.27 1.97 2.85
C ASN A 72 -4.35 3.03 3.11
N ALA A 73 -4.98 3.52 2.04
CA ALA A 73 -5.96 4.60 2.14
C ALA A 73 -7.26 4.19 2.84
N PHE A 74 -7.70 2.93 2.69
CA PHE A 74 -8.96 2.47 3.25
C PHE A 74 -8.90 2.47 4.79
N ASP A 75 -7.88 1.82 5.36
CA ASP A 75 -7.71 1.76 6.81
C ASP A 75 -7.57 3.18 7.41
N ALA A 76 -6.90 4.10 6.71
CA ALA A 76 -6.78 5.49 7.13
C ALA A 76 -8.12 6.25 7.13
N LEU A 77 -9.08 5.88 6.27
CA LEU A 77 -10.41 6.47 6.21
C LEU A 77 -11.37 5.86 7.24
N VAL A 78 -11.15 4.61 7.66
CA VAL A 78 -11.91 3.95 8.73
C VAL A 78 -11.63 4.62 10.09
N GLY A 79 -10.38 4.98 10.35
CA GLY A 79 -9.92 5.55 11.63
C GLY A 79 -9.46 4.49 12.61
#